data_AF-A0A2R6LV74-F1
#
_entry.id   AF-A0A2R6LV74-F1
#
_cell.length_a   1.000
_cell.length_b   1.000
_cell.length_c   1.000
_cell.angle_alpha   90.00
_cell.angle_beta   90.00
_cell.angle_gamma   90.00
#
_symmetry.space_group_name_H-M   'P 1'
#
loop_
_entity.id
_entity.type
_entity.pdbx_description
1 polymer ?
#
loop_
_entity_poly.entity_id
_entity_poly.type
_entity_poly.pdbx_seq_one_letter_code
_entity_poly.pdbx_strand_id
1 'polypeptide(L)'
;MPADDPVAVAGALDVDIDDVHRPAKRRMMVDAIDPNDRTTTLDYPELDTAQYETVRSELVDRHSEKAVESVLHVAGMRRTYDDQEAIQTYERLTKAVAGAGGEVRDGGDRARALTDAERAVYRDLHALSNALVDRHFPDESFTTYRGMGGSQTATLAAAVFDDPDADTYSFSTAPVSYVTTDRRTAEEFSKGVVIERETDPDDVALAIDYVVEPDFPLQVNVGELHLKGGEFTVDAGNVVHRPEMSGSLDRPLTETAQRMDDPETMDRREHTAVAGLIRQMGIKGVTLGTQAGADRVRNWYDTVVETDAMREQSRSSLEQYVEYVTLVGGDGG
;
A
#
# COMPACT_ATOMS: atom_id res chain seq x y z
N MET A 1 -17.92 20.89 14.01
CA MET A 1 -18.59 21.52 12.86
C MET A 1 -19.17 20.39 12.03
N PRO A 2 -20.41 20.47 11.53
CA PRO A 2 -20.90 19.44 10.63
C PRO A 2 -19.95 19.36 9.42
N ALA A 3 -19.63 18.15 8.97
CA ALA A 3 -18.96 17.96 7.69
C ALA A 3 -19.84 18.57 6.61
N ASP A 4 -19.27 19.43 5.77
CA ASP A 4 -19.98 19.96 4.62
C ASP A 4 -20.41 18.77 3.73
N ASP A 5 -21.64 18.81 3.22
CA ASP A 5 -22.19 17.78 2.34
C ASP A 5 -21.23 17.56 1.14
N PRO A 6 -20.65 16.36 0.95
CA PRO A 6 -19.68 16.08 -0.11
C PRO A 6 -20.15 16.50 -1.50
N VAL A 7 -21.45 16.33 -1.79
CA VAL A 7 -22.06 16.72 -3.06
C VAL A 7 -22.14 18.25 -3.19
N ALA A 8 -22.40 18.95 -2.08
CA ALA A 8 -22.37 20.41 -2.06
C ALA A 8 -20.95 20.95 -2.24
N VAL A 9 -19.93 20.25 -1.73
CA VAL A 9 -18.52 20.63 -1.93
C VAL A 9 -18.12 20.46 -3.39
N ALA A 10 -18.45 19.32 -4.02
CA ALA A 10 -18.15 19.11 -5.45
C ALA A 10 -18.84 20.15 -6.34
N GLY A 11 -20.12 20.44 -6.10
CA GLY A 11 -20.83 21.50 -6.80
C GLY A 11 -20.24 22.89 -6.55
N ALA A 12 -19.70 23.14 -5.35
CA ALA A 12 -19.01 24.39 -5.02
C ALA A 12 -17.55 24.45 -5.49
N LEU A 13 -17.05 23.38 -6.12
CA LEU A 13 -15.76 23.33 -6.81
C LEU A 13 -15.94 23.20 -8.34
N ASP A 14 -17.16 23.46 -8.83
CA ASP A 14 -17.57 23.35 -10.23
C ASP A 14 -17.21 21.98 -10.85
N VAL A 15 -17.23 20.93 -10.02
CA VAL A 15 -17.06 19.55 -10.47
C VAL A 15 -18.44 18.95 -10.67
N ASP A 16 -18.82 18.76 -11.92
CA ASP A 16 -19.92 17.86 -12.25
C ASP A 16 -19.41 16.42 -12.12
N ILE A 17 -19.75 15.79 -11.00
CA ILE A 17 -19.37 14.41 -10.67
C ILE A 17 -19.91 13.42 -11.73
N ASP A 18 -21.00 13.76 -12.45
CA ASP A 18 -21.51 12.93 -13.54
C ASP A 18 -20.68 13.04 -14.83
N ASP A 19 -19.96 14.14 -15.01
CA ASP A 19 -19.08 14.42 -16.15
C ASP A 19 -17.60 14.03 -15.89
N VAL A 20 -17.29 13.41 -14.74
CA VAL A 20 -15.99 12.74 -14.51
C VAL A 20 -15.94 11.49 -15.38
N HIS A 21 -15.68 11.71 -16.66
CA HIS A 21 -15.70 10.70 -17.70
C HIS A 21 -14.34 10.06 -17.85
N ARG A 22 -14.42 8.73 -18.04
CA ARG A 22 -13.31 7.81 -18.28
C ARG A 22 -12.30 8.45 -19.25
N PRO A 23 -11.03 8.52 -18.89
CA PRO A 23 -10.03 8.97 -19.83
C PRO A 23 -10.03 8.01 -21.02
N ALA A 24 -10.06 8.56 -22.24
CA ALA A 24 -9.87 7.77 -23.44
C ALA A 24 -8.49 7.12 -23.34
N LYS A 25 -8.45 5.84 -22.94
CA LYS A 25 -7.26 4.98 -22.74
C LYS A 25 -5.99 5.69 -23.21
N ARG A 26 -5.26 6.36 -22.30
CA ARG A 26 -3.89 6.76 -22.62
C ARG A 26 -3.18 5.45 -22.98
N ARG A 27 -2.91 5.27 -24.27
CA ARG A 27 -2.22 4.10 -24.81
C ARG A 27 -0.93 3.98 -24.01
N MET A 28 -0.89 3.01 -23.10
CA MET A 28 0.37 2.60 -22.51
C MET A 28 1.32 2.34 -23.67
N MET A 29 2.50 2.97 -23.68
CA MET A 29 3.67 2.41 -24.35
C MET A 29 4.13 1.18 -23.55
N VAL A 30 3.23 0.21 -23.39
CA VAL A 30 3.51 -1.12 -22.84
C VAL A 30 3.00 -2.07 -23.90
N ASP A 31 3.90 -2.55 -24.74
CA ASP A 31 3.66 -3.51 -25.84
C ASP A 31 3.20 -4.91 -25.35
N ALA A 32 2.45 -5.00 -24.25
CA ALA A 32 2.11 -6.28 -23.61
C ALA A 32 0.71 -6.32 -22.96
N ILE A 33 -0.22 -5.43 -23.32
CA ILE A 33 -1.62 -5.61 -22.89
C ILE A 33 -2.27 -6.65 -23.81
N ASP A 34 -2.48 -7.87 -23.29
CA ASP A 34 -3.43 -8.80 -23.90
C ASP A 34 -4.83 -8.14 -23.81
N PRO A 35 -5.47 -7.81 -24.94
CA PRO A 35 -6.80 -7.22 -24.92
C PRO A 35 -7.89 -8.13 -24.31
N ASN A 36 -7.58 -9.39 -24.01
CA ASN A 36 -8.47 -10.34 -23.34
C ASN A 36 -8.19 -10.48 -21.83
N ASP A 37 -7.16 -9.83 -21.30
CA ASP A 37 -6.88 -9.84 -19.86
C ASP A 37 -7.86 -8.92 -19.13
N ARG A 38 -8.89 -9.53 -18.55
CA ARG A 38 -9.91 -8.85 -17.74
C ARG A 38 -9.40 -8.43 -16.36
N THR A 39 -8.17 -8.78 -15.99
CA THR A 39 -7.58 -8.37 -14.70
C THR A 39 -6.89 -6.99 -14.76
N THR A 40 -6.71 -6.43 -15.96
CA THR A 40 -5.92 -5.19 -16.20
C THR A 40 -6.71 -4.05 -16.86
N THR A 41 -8.04 -4.11 -16.88
CA THR A 41 -8.88 -2.98 -17.33
C THR A 41 -9.39 -2.20 -16.13
N LEU A 42 -8.62 -1.19 -15.70
CA LEU A 42 -9.10 -0.14 -14.81
C LEU A 42 -10.25 0.61 -15.48
N ASP A 43 -11.47 0.38 -15.01
CA ASP A 43 -12.62 1.25 -15.23
C ASP A 43 -12.63 2.28 -14.09
N TYR A 44 -11.56 3.08 -14.00
CA TYR A 44 -11.41 4.08 -12.94
C TYR A 44 -11.58 5.51 -13.51
N PRO A 45 -12.44 6.34 -12.91
CA PRO A 45 -12.64 7.74 -13.30
C PRO A 45 -11.48 8.60 -12.82
N GLU A 46 -10.93 9.43 -13.70
CA GLU A 46 -9.96 10.47 -13.32
C GLU A 46 -10.53 11.82 -13.75
N LEU A 47 -10.24 12.88 -12.99
CA LEU A 47 -10.43 14.22 -13.54
C LEU A 47 -9.44 14.39 -14.70
N ASP A 48 -9.88 15.01 -15.79
CA ASP A 48 -8.97 15.43 -16.84
C ASP A 48 -8.18 16.71 -16.42
N THR A 49 -7.16 17.08 -17.21
CA THR A 49 -6.35 18.28 -16.92
C THR A 49 -7.21 19.55 -16.78
N ALA A 50 -8.29 19.71 -17.56
CA ALA A 50 -9.15 20.88 -17.46
C ALA A 50 -9.94 20.88 -16.13
N GLN A 51 -10.45 19.72 -15.73
CA GLN A 51 -11.13 19.55 -14.46
C GLN A 51 -10.18 19.76 -13.26
N TYR A 52 -8.93 19.30 -13.33
CA TYR A 52 -7.91 19.61 -12.31
C TYR A 52 -7.65 21.10 -12.20
N GLU A 53 -7.50 21.80 -13.34
CA GLU A 53 -7.30 23.25 -13.37
C GLU A 53 -8.50 23.99 -12.77
N THR A 54 -9.73 23.55 -13.05
CA THR A 54 -10.96 24.10 -12.45
C THR A 54 -10.96 23.90 -10.93
N VAL A 55 -10.77 22.67 -10.44
CA VAL A 55 -10.72 22.37 -9.00
C VAL A 55 -9.66 23.21 -8.31
N ARG A 56 -8.47 23.29 -8.91
CA ARG A 56 -7.37 24.12 -8.37
C ARG A 56 -7.77 25.59 -8.33
N SER A 57 -8.34 26.15 -9.39
CA SER A 57 -8.77 27.55 -9.44
C SER A 57 -9.79 27.86 -8.35
N GLU A 58 -10.81 27.02 -8.19
CA GLU A 58 -11.86 27.19 -7.17
C GLU A 58 -11.29 27.10 -5.74
N LEU A 59 -10.36 26.18 -5.48
CA LEU A 59 -9.66 26.12 -4.19
C LEU A 59 -8.82 27.39 -3.94
N VAL A 60 -8.17 27.94 -4.97
CA VAL A 60 -7.38 29.18 -4.87
C VAL A 60 -8.26 30.36 -4.54
N ASP A 61 -9.42 30.49 -5.20
CA ASP A 61 -10.39 31.56 -4.99
C ASP A 61 -11.01 31.52 -3.58
N ARG A 62 -11.25 30.32 -3.04
CA ARG A 62 -11.84 30.13 -1.70
C ARG A 62 -10.86 30.34 -0.56
N HIS A 63 -9.60 29.94 -0.73
CA HIS A 63 -8.62 29.90 0.36
C HIS A 63 -7.47 30.87 0.09
N SER A 64 -6.44 30.42 -0.62
CA SER A 64 -5.34 31.22 -1.18
C SER A 64 -4.43 30.31 -1.98
N GLU A 65 -3.77 30.83 -3.01
CA GLU A 65 -2.78 30.09 -3.81
C GLU A 65 -1.72 29.41 -2.93
N LYS A 66 -1.16 30.14 -1.96
CA LYS A 66 -0.14 29.59 -1.06
C LYS A 66 -0.64 28.37 -0.27
N ALA A 67 -1.88 28.40 0.24
CA ALA A 67 -2.42 27.28 1.00
C ALA A 67 -2.69 26.06 0.11
N VAL A 68 -3.21 26.30 -1.10
CA VAL A 68 -3.49 25.24 -2.09
C VAL A 68 -2.19 24.55 -2.51
N GLU A 69 -1.20 25.31 -2.97
CA GLU A 69 0.10 24.78 -3.37
C GLU A 69 0.78 24.02 -2.23
N SER A 70 0.67 24.53 -1.01
CA SER A 70 1.25 23.89 0.17
C SER A 70 0.61 22.53 0.47
N VAL A 71 -0.73 22.41 0.36
CA VAL A 71 -1.45 21.14 0.56
C VAL A 71 -1.19 20.17 -0.58
N LEU A 72 -1.27 20.63 -1.84
CA LEU A 72 -0.99 19.81 -3.00
C LEU A 72 0.45 19.30 -2.99
N HIS A 73 1.41 20.13 -2.57
CA HIS A 73 2.79 19.71 -2.39
C HIS A 73 2.91 18.58 -1.37
N VAL A 74 2.41 18.75 -0.14
CA VAL A 74 2.56 17.69 0.89
C VAL A 74 1.75 16.43 0.57
N ALA A 75 0.63 16.54 -0.15
CA ALA A 75 -0.17 15.40 -0.61
C ALA A 75 0.45 14.69 -1.84
N GLY A 76 1.09 15.45 -2.73
CA GLY A 76 1.68 14.97 -3.98
C GLY A 76 3.11 14.43 -3.84
N MET A 77 3.76 14.64 -2.69
CA MET A 77 5.09 14.07 -2.38
C MET A 77 5.01 12.54 -2.18
N ARG A 78 4.81 11.83 -3.29
CA ARG A 78 4.62 10.38 -3.40
C ARG A 78 5.92 9.58 -3.40
N ARG A 79 7.08 10.18 -3.68
CA ARG A 79 8.23 9.39 -4.19
C ARG A 79 9.61 9.70 -3.65
N THR A 80 9.80 10.83 -2.98
CA THR A 80 11.06 11.09 -2.30
C THR A 80 10.82 10.88 -0.81
N TYR A 81 11.15 9.67 -0.34
CA TYR A 81 11.36 9.38 1.09
C TYR A 81 12.35 10.36 1.76
N ASP A 82 12.98 11.25 0.98
CA ASP A 82 13.95 12.23 1.42
C ASP A 82 13.32 13.46 2.10
N ASP A 83 12.06 13.82 1.81
CA ASP A 83 11.40 14.97 2.45
C ASP A 83 10.52 14.57 3.63
N GLN A 84 11.20 14.28 4.74
CA GLN A 84 10.54 13.89 5.99
C GLN A 84 9.67 15.01 6.58
N GLU A 85 9.96 16.29 6.31
CA GLU A 85 9.10 17.39 6.78
C GLU A 85 7.75 17.36 6.06
N ALA A 86 7.76 17.25 4.72
CA ALA A 86 6.53 17.20 3.93
C ALA A 86 5.67 15.99 4.30
N ILE A 87 6.28 14.80 4.40
CA ILE A 87 5.58 13.56 4.74
C ILE A 87 4.93 13.65 6.12
N GLN A 88 5.69 14.03 7.14
CA GLN A 88 5.15 14.11 8.50
C GLN A 88 4.10 15.22 8.63
N THR A 89 4.23 16.30 7.85
CA THR A 89 3.23 17.37 7.78
C THR A 89 1.93 16.86 7.16
N TYR A 90 2.01 16.06 6.10
CA TYR A 90 0.86 15.43 5.46
C TYR A 90 0.14 14.45 6.40
N GLU A 91 0.88 13.63 7.14
CA GLU A 91 0.31 12.71 8.13
C GLU A 91 -0.40 13.46 9.27
N ARG A 92 0.17 14.56 9.76
CA ARG A 92 -0.49 15.44 10.74
C ARG A 92 -1.76 16.08 10.18
N LEU A 93 -1.73 16.52 8.93
CA LEU A 93 -2.88 17.13 8.25
C LEU A 93 -4.02 16.12 8.11
N THR A 94 -3.70 14.92 7.63
CA THR A 94 -4.63 13.80 7.48
C THR A 94 -5.25 13.41 8.82
N LYS A 95 -4.43 13.25 9.87
CA LYS A 95 -4.92 12.94 11.22
C LYS A 95 -5.84 14.04 11.78
N ALA A 96 -5.49 15.30 11.57
CA ALA A 96 -6.24 16.41 12.14
C ALA A 96 -7.53 16.75 11.41
N VAL A 97 -7.67 16.38 10.13
CA VAL A 97 -8.83 16.74 9.31
C VAL A 97 -9.68 15.51 8.95
N ALA A 98 -9.08 14.42 8.48
CA ALA A 98 -9.79 13.19 8.11
C ALA A 98 -9.92 12.19 9.29
N GLY A 99 -9.37 12.52 10.46
CA GLY A 99 -9.50 11.69 11.66
C GLY A 99 -8.72 10.36 11.60
N ALA A 100 -7.67 10.28 10.78
CA ALA A 100 -6.87 9.08 10.66
C ALA A 100 -6.17 8.66 11.97
N GLY A 101 -6.05 7.35 12.17
CA GLY A 101 -5.35 6.76 13.31
C GLY A 101 -3.82 6.76 13.14
N GLY A 102 -3.14 5.97 13.97
CA GLY A 102 -1.69 5.74 13.84
C GLY A 102 -0.81 6.86 14.37
N GLU A 103 0.48 6.56 14.51
CA GLU A 103 1.50 7.53 14.90
C GLU A 103 2.19 8.12 13.67
N VAL A 104 2.42 9.44 13.68
CA VAL A 104 3.20 10.11 12.65
C VAL A 104 4.60 9.52 12.64
N ARG A 105 5.11 9.17 11.46
CA ARG A 105 6.41 8.49 11.34
C ARG A 105 7.53 9.31 12.00
N ASP A 106 8.46 8.60 12.63
CA ASP A 106 9.58 9.18 13.39
C ASP A 106 9.13 10.25 14.41
N GLY A 107 7.96 10.06 15.04
CA GLY A 107 7.38 10.96 16.05
C GLY A 107 6.80 12.28 15.49
N GLY A 108 7.00 12.57 14.19
CA GLY A 108 6.54 13.80 13.56
C GLY A 108 7.37 15.04 13.92
N ASP A 109 8.58 14.89 14.46
CA ASP A 109 9.40 16.01 14.95
C ASP A 109 9.80 17.03 13.89
N ARG A 110 9.78 16.62 12.61
CA ARG A 110 10.12 17.48 11.46
C ARG A 110 8.91 18.15 10.85
N ALA A 111 7.68 17.74 11.20
CA ALA A 111 6.50 18.34 10.62
C ALA A 111 6.34 19.80 11.04
N ARG A 112 6.13 20.67 10.05
CA ARG A 112 5.82 22.08 10.29
C ARG A 112 4.41 22.26 10.87
N ALA A 113 4.16 23.46 11.39
CA ALA A 113 2.84 23.83 11.86
C ALA A 113 1.86 23.96 10.68
N LEU A 114 0.64 23.45 10.90
CA LEU A 114 -0.47 23.56 9.96
C LEU A 114 -1.25 24.85 10.20
N THR A 115 -1.50 25.60 9.13
CA THR A 115 -2.37 26.78 9.16
C THR A 115 -3.85 26.38 9.01
N ASP A 116 -4.76 27.26 9.45
CA ASP A 116 -6.21 27.02 9.30
C ASP A 116 -6.64 26.95 7.83
N ALA A 117 -5.99 27.75 6.96
CA ALA A 117 -6.24 27.73 5.52
C ALA A 117 -5.85 26.38 4.89
N GLU A 118 -4.70 25.80 5.26
CA GLU A 118 -4.31 24.47 4.78
C GLU A 118 -5.26 23.36 5.25
N ARG A 119 -5.73 23.45 6.51
CA ARG A 119 -6.75 22.54 7.03
C ARG A 119 -8.07 22.66 6.28
N ALA A 120 -8.44 23.88 5.85
CA ALA A 120 -9.64 24.13 5.08
C ALA A 120 -9.53 23.59 3.64
N VAL A 121 -8.42 23.85 2.96
CA VAL A 121 -8.13 23.27 1.62
C VAL A 121 -8.20 21.74 1.67
N TYR A 122 -7.53 21.11 2.64
CA TYR A 122 -7.55 19.65 2.75
C TYR A 122 -8.94 19.10 3.09
N ARG A 123 -9.76 19.83 3.85
CA ARG A 123 -11.15 19.44 4.12
C ARG A 123 -11.98 19.43 2.84
N ASP A 124 -11.82 20.45 1.99
CA ASP A 124 -12.52 20.52 0.70
C ASP A 124 -12.06 19.38 -0.23
N LEU A 125 -10.75 19.10 -0.30
CA LEU A 125 -10.21 17.97 -1.07
C LEU A 125 -10.66 16.60 -0.56
N HIS A 126 -10.74 16.43 0.76
CA HIS A 126 -11.26 15.21 1.39
C HIS A 126 -12.75 15.00 1.06
N ALA A 127 -13.56 16.05 1.20
CA ALA A 127 -14.98 15.99 0.85
C ALA A 127 -15.20 15.71 -0.65
N LEU A 128 -14.41 16.34 -1.54
CA LEU A 128 -14.44 16.03 -2.97
C LEU A 128 -14.04 14.57 -3.24
N SER A 129 -13.01 14.07 -2.56
CA SER A 129 -12.58 12.66 -2.66
C SER A 129 -13.71 11.70 -2.29
N ASN A 130 -14.40 11.96 -1.18
CA ASN A 130 -15.53 11.13 -0.75
C ASN A 130 -16.67 11.21 -1.77
N ALA A 131 -17.01 12.39 -2.28
CA ALA A 131 -18.07 12.55 -3.28
C ALA A 131 -17.78 11.75 -4.57
N LEU A 132 -16.52 11.75 -5.01
CA LEU A 132 -16.08 10.98 -6.18
C LEU A 132 -16.12 9.48 -5.87
N VAL A 133 -15.56 9.05 -4.73
CA VAL A 133 -15.56 7.63 -4.33
C VAL A 133 -17.00 7.11 -4.18
N ASP A 134 -17.88 7.81 -3.48
CA ASP A 134 -19.30 7.44 -3.30
C ASP A 134 -20.04 7.29 -4.63
N ARG A 135 -19.74 8.18 -5.59
CA ARG A 135 -20.36 8.14 -6.93
C ARG A 135 -19.93 6.91 -7.73
N HIS A 136 -18.65 6.56 -7.61
CA HIS A 136 -17.98 5.58 -8.47
C HIS A 136 -17.96 4.17 -7.88
N PHE A 137 -18.02 4.08 -6.56
CA PHE A 137 -18.18 2.86 -5.79
C PHE A 137 -19.47 2.99 -4.96
N PRO A 138 -20.66 2.91 -5.61
CA PRO A 138 -21.95 3.06 -4.92
C PRO A 138 -22.31 1.86 -4.03
N ASP A 139 -21.49 0.80 -4.06
CA ASP A 139 -21.60 -0.36 -3.19
C ASP A 139 -21.01 -0.03 -1.80
N GLU A 140 -21.37 -0.81 -0.77
CA GLU A 140 -20.89 -0.57 0.61
C GLU A 140 -19.36 -0.69 0.76
N SER A 141 -18.65 -1.35 -0.17
CA SER A 141 -17.20 -1.49 -0.16
C SER A 141 -16.62 -1.74 -1.56
N PHE A 142 -15.31 -1.50 -1.71
CA PHE A 142 -14.56 -1.80 -2.94
C PHE A 142 -13.17 -2.37 -2.62
N THR A 143 -12.60 -3.14 -3.54
CA THR A 143 -11.28 -3.77 -3.34
C THR A 143 -10.15 -2.79 -3.61
N THR A 144 -9.19 -2.72 -2.68
CA THR A 144 -7.90 -2.05 -2.87
C THR A 144 -6.75 -3.02 -2.63
N TYR A 145 -5.59 -2.65 -3.17
CA TYR A 145 -4.37 -3.42 -3.13
C TYR A 145 -3.22 -2.58 -2.60
N ARG A 146 -2.37 -3.19 -1.77
CA ARG A 146 -1.17 -2.57 -1.24
C ARG A 146 0.04 -3.48 -1.42
N GLY A 147 1.03 -2.99 -2.16
CA GLY A 147 2.35 -3.61 -2.22
C GLY A 147 3.11 -3.37 -0.92
N MET A 148 3.58 -4.43 -0.27
CA MET A 148 4.31 -4.31 0.99
C MET A 148 5.79 -4.04 0.73
N GLY A 149 6.32 -3.00 1.36
CA GLY A 149 7.76 -2.69 1.35
C GLY A 149 8.55 -3.68 2.21
N GLY A 150 9.87 -3.76 2.01
CA GLY A 150 10.69 -4.83 2.59
C GLY A 150 10.58 -5.01 4.11
N SER A 151 10.54 -3.93 4.90
CA SER A 151 10.39 -4.01 6.36
C SER A 151 9.02 -4.56 6.78
N GLN A 152 7.97 -4.18 6.06
CA GLN A 152 6.61 -4.63 6.35
C GLN A 152 6.42 -6.09 5.90
N THR A 153 6.95 -6.46 4.74
CA THR A 153 7.01 -7.85 4.27
C THR A 153 7.73 -8.75 5.29
N ALA A 154 8.88 -8.31 5.80
CA ALA A 154 9.64 -9.07 6.79
C ALA A 154 8.84 -9.32 8.08
N THR A 155 8.19 -8.28 8.61
CA THR A 155 7.37 -8.37 9.83
C THR A 155 6.17 -9.30 9.63
N LEU A 156 5.48 -9.17 8.50
CA LEU A 156 4.31 -9.99 8.19
C LEU A 156 4.69 -11.45 7.91
N ALA A 157 5.80 -11.70 7.21
CA ALA A 157 6.32 -13.04 7.01
C ALA A 157 6.69 -13.71 8.33
N ALA A 158 7.29 -12.97 9.28
CA ALA A 158 7.58 -13.49 10.61
C ALA A 158 6.30 -13.95 11.34
N ALA A 159 5.28 -13.07 11.37
CA ALA A 159 4.01 -13.38 12.02
C ALA A 159 3.31 -14.60 11.41
N VAL A 160 3.31 -14.72 10.08
CA VAL A 160 2.69 -15.86 9.38
C VAL A 160 3.52 -17.14 9.55
N PHE A 161 4.85 -17.03 9.60
CA PHE A 161 5.71 -18.18 9.88
C PHE A 161 5.60 -18.65 11.32
N ASP A 162 5.24 -17.79 12.26
CA ASP A 162 4.97 -18.16 13.65
C ASP A 162 3.61 -18.86 13.80
N ASP A 163 2.57 -18.33 13.16
CA ASP A 163 1.20 -18.83 13.26
C ASP A 163 0.49 -18.89 11.89
N PRO A 164 0.77 -19.92 11.07
CA PRO A 164 0.22 -20.01 9.72
C PRO A 164 -1.28 -20.33 9.69
N ASP A 165 -1.87 -20.72 10.82
CA ASP A 165 -3.29 -21.06 10.96
C ASP A 165 -4.12 -19.87 11.48
N ALA A 166 -3.50 -18.71 11.69
CA ALA A 166 -4.22 -17.50 12.06
C ALA A 166 -5.21 -17.09 10.95
N ASP A 167 -6.45 -16.79 11.35
CA ASP A 167 -7.50 -16.31 10.44
C ASP A 167 -7.22 -14.89 9.93
N THR A 168 -6.51 -14.09 10.73
CA THR A 168 -6.29 -12.66 10.46
C THR A 168 -4.93 -12.19 10.97
N TYR A 169 -4.39 -11.14 10.34
CA TYR A 169 -3.17 -10.45 10.78
C TYR A 169 -3.43 -8.95 10.98
N SER A 170 -3.00 -8.42 12.11
CA SER A 170 -3.08 -6.99 12.40
C SER A 170 -1.73 -6.33 12.20
N PHE A 171 -1.71 -5.14 11.57
CA PHE A 171 -0.51 -4.32 11.49
C PHE A 171 -0.85 -2.85 11.72
N SER A 172 0.11 -2.11 12.25
CA SER A 172 -0.01 -0.67 12.46
C SER A 172 0.60 0.06 11.26
N THR A 173 -0.05 1.13 10.83
CA THR A 173 0.47 2.07 9.83
C THR A 173 0.54 3.48 10.38
N ALA A 174 1.35 4.29 9.70
CA ALA A 174 1.27 5.73 9.83
C ALA A 174 -0.14 6.25 9.42
N PRO A 175 -0.50 7.50 9.72
CA PRO A 175 -1.84 8.04 9.45
C PRO A 175 -2.30 7.98 7.99
N VAL A 176 -1.38 7.76 7.05
CA VAL A 176 -1.66 7.61 5.63
C VAL A 176 -1.22 6.23 5.16
N SER A 177 -2.16 5.46 4.62
CA SER A 177 -1.89 4.19 3.96
C SER A 177 -2.11 4.34 2.45
N TYR A 178 -1.04 4.24 1.68
CA TYR A 178 -1.08 4.26 0.21
C TYR A 178 -1.58 2.92 -0.31
N VAL A 179 -2.64 2.95 -1.11
CA VAL A 179 -3.21 1.79 -1.79
C VAL A 179 -3.55 2.15 -3.23
N THR A 180 -3.88 1.15 -4.02
CA THR A 180 -4.31 1.31 -5.41
C THR A 180 -5.49 0.40 -5.69
N THR A 181 -6.39 0.80 -6.58
CA THR A 181 -7.44 -0.09 -7.10
C THR A 181 -6.92 -1.06 -8.18
N ASP A 182 -5.66 -0.92 -8.62
CA ASP A 182 -4.99 -1.79 -9.58
C ASP A 182 -4.01 -2.75 -8.90
N ARG A 183 -4.36 -4.04 -8.91
CA ARG A 183 -3.52 -5.10 -8.38
C ARG A 183 -2.13 -5.11 -9.01
N ARG A 184 -2.01 -4.89 -10.32
CA ARG A 184 -0.71 -4.93 -11.02
C ARG A 184 0.22 -3.82 -10.52
N THR A 185 -0.32 -2.63 -10.29
CA THR A 185 0.43 -1.52 -9.69
C THR A 185 0.94 -1.91 -8.30
N ALA A 186 0.09 -2.47 -7.43
CA ALA A 186 0.52 -2.91 -6.11
C ALA A 186 1.65 -3.95 -6.18
N GLU A 187 1.59 -4.85 -7.15
CA GLU A 187 2.63 -5.86 -7.37
C GLU A 187 3.98 -5.25 -7.77
N GLU A 188 4.00 -4.24 -8.65
CA GLU A 188 5.22 -3.56 -9.09
C GLU A 188 5.98 -2.89 -7.94
N PHE A 189 5.25 -2.41 -6.93
CA PHE A 189 5.83 -1.79 -5.73
C PHE A 189 6.08 -2.78 -4.59
N SER A 190 5.60 -4.01 -4.70
CA SER A 190 5.74 -5.03 -3.65
C SER A 190 7.16 -5.60 -3.56
N LYS A 191 7.55 -6.02 -2.35
CA LYS A 191 8.76 -6.83 -2.11
C LYS A 191 8.38 -8.29 -1.84
N GLY A 192 7.44 -8.81 -2.63
CA GLY A 192 7.01 -10.21 -2.55
C GLY A 192 5.68 -10.43 -1.84
N VAL A 193 5.09 -9.44 -1.19
CA VAL A 193 3.77 -9.57 -0.54
C VAL A 193 2.86 -8.43 -0.96
N VAL A 194 1.64 -8.78 -1.34
CA VAL A 194 0.56 -7.85 -1.66
C VAL A 194 -0.58 -8.11 -0.69
N ILE A 195 -1.20 -7.03 -0.22
CA ILE A 195 -2.40 -7.09 0.61
C ILE A 195 -3.58 -6.68 -0.23
N GLU A 196 -4.57 -7.55 -0.28
CA GLU A 196 -5.89 -7.28 -0.83
C GLU A 196 -6.82 -6.88 0.33
N ARG A 197 -7.69 -5.89 0.12
CA ARG A 197 -8.57 -5.42 1.20
C ARG A 197 -9.87 -4.87 0.64
N GLU A 198 -10.99 -5.26 1.24
CA GLU A 198 -12.24 -4.51 1.11
C GLU A 198 -12.15 -3.19 1.89
N THR A 199 -12.44 -2.10 1.19
CA THR A 199 -12.28 -0.73 1.65
C THR A 199 -13.65 -0.08 1.64
N ASP A 200 -14.03 0.49 2.77
CA ASP A 200 -15.21 1.34 2.89
C ASP A 200 -14.87 2.73 2.30
N PRO A 201 -15.75 3.36 1.50
CA PRO A 201 -15.60 4.77 1.10
C PRO A 201 -15.21 5.71 2.25
N ASP A 202 -15.77 5.49 3.45
CA ASP A 202 -15.45 6.29 4.63
C ASP A 202 -13.96 6.17 5.02
N ASP A 203 -13.28 5.08 4.67
CA ASP A 203 -11.85 4.86 4.94
C ASP A 203 -10.92 5.72 4.08
N VAL A 204 -11.42 6.34 3.01
CA VAL A 204 -10.61 7.17 2.12
C VAL A 204 -10.30 8.51 2.78
N ALA A 205 -9.01 8.83 2.93
CA ALA A 205 -8.56 10.16 3.35
C ALA A 205 -8.44 11.10 2.15
N LEU A 206 -7.88 10.61 1.04
CA LEU A 206 -7.72 11.39 -0.18
C LEU A 206 -7.68 10.45 -1.39
N ALA A 207 -8.48 10.75 -2.40
CA ALA A 207 -8.49 10.02 -3.66
C ALA A 207 -7.50 10.71 -4.61
N ILE A 208 -6.19 10.53 -4.36
CA ILE A 208 -5.15 11.41 -4.88
C ILE A 208 -5.12 11.46 -6.42
N ASP A 209 -5.29 10.33 -7.11
CA ASP A 209 -5.37 10.26 -8.58
C ASP A 209 -6.70 10.80 -9.14
N TYR A 210 -7.65 11.17 -8.28
CA TYR A 210 -8.87 11.87 -8.69
C TYR A 210 -8.76 13.36 -8.54
N VAL A 211 -8.08 13.87 -7.50
CA VAL A 211 -8.18 15.29 -7.11
C VAL A 211 -6.88 16.07 -7.26
N VAL A 212 -5.78 15.40 -7.62
CA VAL A 212 -4.47 16.03 -7.85
C VAL A 212 -3.89 15.60 -9.18
N GLU A 213 -3.51 16.58 -10.01
CA GLU A 213 -2.82 16.29 -11.28
C GLU A 213 -1.43 15.68 -10.99
N PRO A 214 -1.07 14.57 -11.67
CA PRO A 214 0.26 13.97 -11.48
C PRO A 214 1.37 14.89 -12.02
N ASP A 215 2.39 15.14 -11.19
CA ASP A 215 3.55 15.99 -11.52
C ASP A 215 4.38 15.52 -12.74
N PHE A 216 4.17 14.29 -13.23
CA PHE A 216 4.92 13.73 -14.35
C PHE A 216 4.02 13.00 -15.38
N PRO A 217 4.08 13.37 -16.68
CA PRO A 217 3.24 12.78 -17.72
C PRO A 217 3.52 11.30 -18.05
N LEU A 218 4.59 10.73 -17.49
CA LEU A 218 4.95 9.29 -17.62
C LEU A 218 4.39 8.43 -16.48
N GLN A 219 3.82 9.04 -15.44
CA GLN A 219 3.15 8.32 -14.36
C GLN A 219 1.67 8.26 -14.76
N VAL A 220 1.26 7.08 -15.22
CA VAL A 220 -0.17 6.80 -15.46
C VAL A 220 -0.86 6.85 -14.10
N ASN A 221 -2.04 7.45 -14.02
CA ASN A 221 -2.90 7.34 -12.85
C ASN A 221 -3.21 5.85 -12.66
N VAL A 222 -2.79 5.31 -11.51
CA VAL A 222 -2.88 3.88 -11.18
C VAL A 222 -4.04 3.63 -10.22
N GLY A 223 -4.96 4.58 -10.11
CA GLY A 223 -6.06 4.52 -9.15
C GLY A 223 -5.56 4.58 -7.71
N GLU A 224 -4.57 5.44 -7.45
CA GLU A 224 -4.00 5.61 -6.12
C GLU A 224 -4.99 6.30 -5.18
N LEU A 225 -5.14 5.69 -4.01
CA LEU A 225 -5.94 6.18 -2.90
C LEU A 225 -5.07 6.25 -1.65
N HIS A 226 -5.28 7.29 -0.86
CA HIS A 226 -4.72 7.41 0.47
C HIS A 226 -5.82 7.06 1.47
N LEU A 227 -5.68 5.93 2.15
CA LEU A 227 -6.61 5.53 3.20
C LEU A 227 -6.18 6.10 4.55
N LYS A 228 -7.16 6.33 5.43
CA LYS A 228 -6.94 6.61 6.85
C LYS A 228 -6.17 5.42 7.44
N GLY A 229 -4.96 5.70 7.93
CA GLY A 229 -4.12 4.69 8.55
C GLY A 229 -4.41 4.47 10.04
N GLY A 230 -3.47 3.82 10.72
CA GLY A 230 -3.63 3.28 12.06
C GLY A 230 -3.52 1.76 12.08
N GLU A 231 -4.24 1.13 13.01
CA GLU A 231 -4.34 -0.33 13.05
C GLU A 231 -5.42 -0.80 12.09
N PHE A 232 -5.09 -1.73 11.22
CA PHE A 232 -6.09 -2.50 10.49
C PHE A 232 -5.76 -3.98 10.62
N THR A 233 -6.79 -4.77 10.39
CA THR A 233 -6.72 -6.23 10.40
C THR A 233 -7.08 -6.70 9.00
N VAL A 234 -6.36 -7.68 8.49
CA VAL A 234 -6.63 -8.28 7.19
C VAL A 234 -6.81 -9.78 7.38
N ASP A 235 -7.75 -10.34 6.62
CA ASP A 235 -7.92 -11.78 6.57
C ASP A 235 -6.69 -12.44 5.97
N ALA A 236 -6.31 -13.59 6.50
CA ALA A 236 -5.13 -14.34 6.07
C ALA A 236 -5.17 -14.69 4.57
N GLY A 237 -6.37 -14.97 4.04
CA GLY A 237 -6.58 -15.22 2.61
C GLY A 237 -6.23 -14.04 1.71
N ASN A 238 -6.23 -12.83 2.27
CA ASN A 238 -5.96 -11.58 1.53
C ASN A 238 -4.50 -11.10 1.68
N VAL A 239 -3.67 -11.83 2.41
CA VAL A 239 -2.22 -11.62 2.44
C VAL A 239 -1.59 -12.53 1.38
N VAL A 240 -1.32 -11.98 0.20
CA VAL A 240 -0.89 -12.75 -0.95
C VAL A 240 0.63 -12.73 -1.08
N HIS A 241 1.24 -13.91 -1.12
CA HIS A 241 2.64 -14.07 -1.46
C HIS A 241 2.81 -14.07 -2.98
N ARG A 242 3.65 -13.19 -3.51
CA ARG A 242 3.94 -13.08 -4.94
C ARG A 242 5.42 -12.74 -5.19
N PRO A 243 6.28 -13.75 -5.28
CA PRO A 243 7.72 -13.54 -5.42
C PRO A 243 8.07 -12.86 -6.75
N GLU A 244 8.93 -11.83 -6.70
CA GLU A 244 9.36 -11.00 -7.85
C GLU A 244 9.78 -11.82 -9.09
N MET A 245 10.35 -13.01 -8.90
CA MET A 245 10.89 -13.85 -9.98
C MET A 245 10.04 -15.07 -10.36
N SER A 246 8.84 -15.24 -9.80
CA SER A 246 8.12 -16.52 -9.93
C SER A 246 6.79 -16.48 -10.70
N GLY A 247 6.14 -15.31 -10.83
CA GLY A 247 4.94 -15.05 -11.66
C GLY A 247 3.72 -15.99 -11.53
N SER A 248 3.84 -17.07 -10.77
CA SER A 248 2.93 -18.24 -10.77
C SER A 248 2.70 -18.78 -9.36
N LEU A 249 3.31 -18.16 -8.34
CA LEU A 249 3.12 -18.51 -6.93
C LEU A 249 2.14 -17.58 -6.24
N ASP A 250 1.10 -17.14 -6.96
CA ASP A 250 0.05 -16.30 -6.40
C ASP A 250 -0.84 -17.14 -5.48
N ARG A 251 -0.63 -17.01 -4.16
CA ARG A 251 -1.36 -17.73 -3.13
C ARG A 251 -1.30 -17.01 -1.79
N PRO A 252 -2.20 -17.33 -0.83
CA PRO A 252 -2.09 -16.84 0.53
C PRO A 252 -0.71 -17.15 1.14
N LEU A 253 -0.15 -16.20 1.88
CA LEU A 253 1.14 -16.35 2.56
C LEU A 253 1.08 -17.46 3.62
N THR A 254 -0.09 -17.69 4.22
CA THR A 254 -0.35 -18.83 5.11
C THR A 254 -0.14 -20.16 4.40
N GLU A 255 -0.63 -20.32 3.18
CA GLU A 255 -0.41 -21.55 2.39
C GLU A 255 1.09 -21.75 2.09
N THR A 256 1.84 -20.67 1.83
CA THR A 256 3.30 -20.75 1.69
C THR A 256 3.95 -21.27 2.97
N ALA A 257 3.55 -20.73 4.13
CA ALA A 257 4.09 -21.13 5.43
C ALA A 257 3.72 -22.57 5.80
N GLN A 258 2.46 -22.99 5.57
CA GLN A 258 2.02 -24.37 5.79
C GLN A 258 2.80 -25.37 4.94
N ARG A 259 3.15 -25.02 3.69
CA ARG A 259 3.98 -25.88 2.84
C ARG A 259 5.40 -26.08 3.37
N MET A 260 5.91 -25.18 4.22
CA MET A 260 7.21 -25.38 4.89
C MET A 260 7.18 -26.49 5.94
N ASP A 261 6.00 -26.96 6.36
CA ASP A 261 5.87 -28.11 7.26
C ASP A 261 6.15 -29.43 6.53
N ASP A 262 6.07 -29.46 5.20
CA ASP A 262 6.44 -30.61 4.34
C ASP A 262 7.33 -30.16 3.16
N PRO A 263 8.58 -29.72 3.45
CA PRO A 263 9.44 -29.08 2.47
C PRO A 263 9.88 -29.99 1.32
N GLU A 264 9.79 -31.32 1.48
CA GLU A 264 10.11 -32.28 0.41
C GLU A 264 9.10 -32.24 -0.75
N THR A 265 7.88 -31.75 -0.49
CA THR A 265 6.83 -31.59 -1.51
C THR A 265 6.90 -30.27 -2.26
N MET A 266 7.77 -29.36 -1.82
CA MET A 266 7.91 -28.05 -2.42
C MET A 266 8.74 -28.12 -3.72
N ASP A 267 8.36 -27.33 -4.71
CA ASP A 267 9.18 -27.17 -5.91
C ASP A 267 10.30 -26.14 -5.70
N ARG A 268 11.24 -26.10 -6.64
CA ARG A 268 12.38 -25.16 -6.60
C ARG A 268 11.96 -23.69 -6.56
N ARG A 269 10.84 -23.32 -7.19
CA ARG A 269 10.33 -21.94 -7.19
C ARG A 269 9.82 -21.60 -5.79
N GLU A 270 9.13 -22.52 -5.15
CA GLU A 270 8.62 -22.36 -3.78
C GLU A 270 9.75 -22.22 -2.77
N HIS A 271 10.82 -23.03 -2.85
CA HIS A 271 12.01 -22.81 -2.01
C HIS A 271 12.66 -21.44 -2.29
N THR A 272 12.75 -21.03 -3.56
CA THR A 272 13.32 -19.71 -3.90
C THR A 272 12.47 -18.57 -3.33
N ALA A 273 11.15 -18.73 -3.32
CA ALA A 273 10.20 -17.78 -2.76
C ALA A 273 10.36 -17.62 -1.25
N VAL A 274 10.39 -18.74 -0.52
CA VAL A 274 10.63 -18.75 0.94
C VAL A 274 12.00 -18.17 1.29
N ALA A 275 13.05 -18.53 0.54
CA ALA A 275 14.37 -17.93 0.70
C ALA A 275 14.37 -16.41 0.51
N GLY A 276 13.51 -15.90 -0.38
CA GLY A 276 13.29 -14.47 -0.58
C GLY A 276 12.75 -13.80 0.67
N LEU A 277 11.71 -14.38 1.30
CA LEU A 277 11.13 -13.88 2.55
C LEU A 277 12.14 -13.90 3.71
N ILE A 278 12.83 -15.03 3.93
CA ILE A 278 13.83 -15.18 5.00
C ILE A 278 14.98 -14.19 4.82
N ARG A 279 15.44 -13.97 3.58
CA ARG A 279 16.45 -12.96 3.29
C ARG A 279 15.95 -11.55 3.61
N GLN A 280 14.71 -11.22 3.27
CA GLN A 280 14.14 -9.92 3.63
C GLN A 280 14.08 -9.75 5.14
N MET A 281 13.65 -10.78 5.88
CA MET A 281 13.64 -10.76 7.35
C MET A 281 15.04 -10.50 7.92
N GLY A 282 16.05 -11.23 7.45
CA GLY A 282 17.43 -11.04 7.88
C GLY A 282 18.02 -9.66 7.52
N ILE A 283 17.75 -9.14 6.32
CA ILE A 283 18.17 -7.78 5.91
C ILE A 283 17.52 -6.70 6.80
N LYS A 284 16.28 -6.94 7.23
CA LYS A 284 15.49 -5.99 8.02
C LYS A 284 15.60 -6.18 9.52
N GLY A 285 16.40 -7.14 9.98
CA GLY A 285 16.61 -7.39 11.40
C GLY A 285 15.36 -7.95 12.11
N VAL A 286 14.50 -8.68 11.39
CA VAL A 286 13.29 -9.27 11.95
C VAL A 286 13.55 -10.74 12.29
N THR A 287 13.25 -11.14 13.51
CA THR A 287 13.31 -12.52 14.00
C THR A 287 11.91 -13.11 14.17
N LEU A 288 11.86 -14.43 14.35
CA LEU A 288 10.63 -15.14 14.67
C LEU A 288 10.30 -14.97 16.16
N GLY A 289 9.03 -14.77 16.46
CA GLY A 289 8.50 -14.61 17.81
C GLY A 289 8.30 -15.94 18.54
N THR A 290 8.22 -17.06 17.82
CA THR A 290 7.92 -18.37 18.40
C THR A 290 8.96 -19.44 18.07
N GLN A 291 9.08 -20.42 18.97
CA GLN A 291 9.90 -21.61 18.71
C GLN A 291 9.32 -22.45 17.56
N ALA A 292 7.99 -22.52 17.42
CA ALA A 292 7.34 -23.26 16.36
C ALA A 292 7.71 -22.70 14.97
N GLY A 293 7.64 -21.37 14.80
CA GLY A 293 8.12 -20.72 13.58
C GLY A 293 9.60 -20.95 13.34
N ALA A 294 10.43 -20.85 14.38
CA ALA A 294 11.87 -21.10 14.26
C ALA A 294 12.19 -22.53 13.82
N ASP A 295 11.49 -23.53 14.35
CA ASP A 295 11.68 -24.93 13.99
C ASP A 295 11.20 -25.20 12.55
N ARG A 296 10.09 -24.59 12.12
CA ARG A 296 9.60 -24.64 10.73
C ARG A 296 10.65 -24.12 9.74
N VAL A 297 11.24 -22.95 10.01
CA VAL A 297 12.28 -22.37 9.16
C VAL A 297 13.54 -23.23 9.13
N ARG A 298 13.96 -23.80 10.27
CA ARG A 298 15.12 -24.71 10.33
C ARG A 298 14.87 -26.00 9.55
N ASN A 299 13.74 -26.66 9.79
CA ASN A 299 13.35 -27.88 9.09
C ASN A 299 13.35 -27.67 7.56
N TRP A 300 12.73 -26.58 7.11
CA TRP A 300 12.76 -26.21 5.69
C TRP A 300 14.19 -26.02 5.16
N TYR A 301 15.06 -25.34 5.91
CA TYR A 301 16.44 -25.09 5.49
C TYR A 301 17.27 -26.37 5.42
N ASP A 302 17.15 -27.25 6.41
CA ASP A 302 17.82 -28.54 6.46
C ASP A 302 17.46 -29.38 5.22
N THR A 303 16.16 -29.44 4.87
CA THR A 303 15.72 -30.11 3.63
C THR A 303 16.31 -29.48 2.37
N VAL A 304 16.40 -28.15 2.28
CA VAL A 304 17.03 -27.46 1.14
C VAL A 304 18.52 -27.83 1.02
N VAL A 305 19.21 -27.98 2.15
CA VAL A 305 20.63 -28.38 2.18
C VAL A 305 20.79 -29.83 1.75
N GLU A 306 19.97 -30.74 2.28
CA GLU A 306 20.03 -32.18 2.01
C GLU A 306 19.65 -32.55 0.57
N THR A 307 18.64 -31.89 0.01
CA THR A 307 18.09 -32.22 -1.32
C THR A 307 18.74 -31.46 -2.49
N ASP A 308 19.65 -30.52 -2.20
CA ASP A 308 20.22 -29.59 -3.19
C ASP A 308 19.14 -28.84 -4.00
N ALA A 309 18.00 -28.55 -3.37
CA ALA A 309 16.87 -27.85 -3.99
C ALA A 309 17.22 -26.41 -4.46
N MET A 310 18.35 -25.87 -3.98
CA MET A 310 18.87 -24.55 -4.33
C MET A 310 20.36 -24.57 -4.70
N ARG A 311 20.78 -23.64 -5.56
CA ARG A 311 22.19 -23.48 -5.94
C ARG A 311 23.06 -23.24 -4.69
N GLU A 312 24.21 -23.90 -4.61
CA GLU A 312 25.17 -23.83 -3.49
C GLU A 312 25.50 -22.40 -3.04
N GLN A 313 25.80 -21.49 -3.98
CA GLN A 313 26.10 -20.09 -3.67
C GLN A 313 24.92 -19.37 -2.99
N SER A 314 23.69 -19.69 -3.40
CA SER A 314 22.49 -19.14 -2.76
C SER A 314 22.31 -19.72 -1.35
N ARG A 315 22.61 -21.01 -1.15
CA ARG A 315 22.52 -21.71 0.14
C ARG A 315 23.49 -21.15 1.19
N SER A 316 24.76 -20.96 0.84
CA SER A 316 25.76 -20.41 1.78
C SER A 316 25.42 -18.99 2.24
N SER A 317 24.88 -18.15 1.35
CA SER A 317 24.40 -16.81 1.76
C SER A 317 23.10 -16.83 2.58
N LEU A 318 22.33 -17.92 2.51
CA LEU A 318 21.04 -18.05 3.20
C LEU A 318 21.21 -18.54 4.64
N GLU A 319 22.23 -19.35 4.92
CA GLU A 319 22.54 -19.90 6.25
C GLU A 319 22.55 -18.81 7.32
N GLN A 320 23.30 -17.72 7.08
CA GLN A 320 23.43 -16.60 8.02
C GLN A 320 22.08 -15.93 8.32
N TYR A 321 21.19 -15.85 7.33
CA TYR A 321 19.86 -15.29 7.54
C TYR A 321 18.95 -16.24 8.31
N VAL A 322 19.04 -17.55 8.06
CA VAL A 322 18.30 -18.58 8.81
C VAL A 322 18.75 -18.61 10.27
N GLU A 323 20.06 -18.61 10.52
CA GLU A 323 20.63 -18.55 11.87
C GLU A 323 20.11 -17.32 12.62
N TYR A 324 20.13 -16.15 11.98
CA TYR A 324 19.66 -14.90 12.57
C TYR A 324 18.14 -14.91 12.83
N VAL A 325 17.34 -15.22 11.81
CA VAL A 325 15.86 -15.17 11.87
C VAL A 325 15.30 -16.12 12.93
N THR A 326 15.97 -17.25 13.15
CA THR A 326 15.51 -18.28 14.09
C THR A 326 15.94 -18.03 15.55
N LEU A 327 16.58 -16.89 15.83
CA LEU A 327 16.82 -16.41 17.19
C LEU A 327 15.49 -15.98 17.82
N VAL A 328 14.85 -16.89 18.57
CA VAL A 328 13.57 -16.63 19.24
C VAL A 328 13.75 -15.59 20.34
N GLY A 329 12.94 -14.53 20.31
CA GLY A 329 12.86 -13.56 21.41
C GLY A 329 14.14 -12.76 21.66
N GLY A 330 15.04 -12.67 20.68
CA GLY A 330 16.14 -11.71 20.72
C GLY A 330 15.56 -10.31 20.57
N ASP A 331 15.64 -9.50 21.63
CA ASP A 331 15.25 -8.08 21.63
C ASP A 331 15.86 -7.37 20.41
N GLY A 332 15.04 -7.14 19.38
CA GLY A 332 15.36 -6.26 18.27
C GLY A 332 15.12 -4.83 18.72
N GLY A 333 16.20 -4.06 18.86
CA GLY A 333 16.17 -2.63 19.23
C GLY A 333 15.66 -1.71 18.14
#